data_AF-A0A2T1F8L6-F1
#
_entry.id   AF-A0A2T1F8L6-F1
#
_cell.length_a   1.000
_cell.length_b   1.000
_cell.length_c   1.000
_cell.angle_alpha   90.00
_cell.angle_beta   90.00
_cell.angle_gamma   90.00
#
_symmetry.space_group_name_H-M   'P 1'
#
loop_
_entity.id
_entity.type
_entity.pdbx_description
1 polymer ?
#
loop_
_entity_poly.entity_id
_entity_poly.type
_entity_poly.pdbx_seq_one_letter_code
_entity_poly.pdbx_strand_id
1 'polypeptide(L)'
;GTGTGLLQIIGETPTDFDAGNSGIFSEICICDRTILPDRTSIPAPNTTQNTLIGTDGKDRLTGSNLNDSINGLNGSDLLIGLQGSDNIYGGLASSISVGADIDSDTIFGNENNDYIIGHAGNDIIYAGKDHDLAIAGKDNDLIWGDKGNDTLLGDDGDDTILGGTSDSSDGDLTGRDLLFGDRANDILYGQEGEDTLSGGEDNDTLHGGKDNDLIFGNSGDDLLFGDLGNDTICAGDGDDTFFGDIDKIAADASSQKDYLCGSNGNDLIFGNDDTDKLCGGEGNDTLYGGKGDDTLVGSIGDDWLIGDLGNDTLQGGSGRDYFVLTLGEGSDVITDFTKGEDLLVLTNDLKFDRLSIIPENNATLIKIANTGQILAALSGVSAIGPQNFSMIEGITGSQAGAWEPISRGSASPGNIERSAEPPDQRYQAPAW
;
A
#
# COMPACT_ATOMS: atom_id res chain seq x y z
N GLY A 1 -44.00 -2.75 20.39
CA GLY A 1 -43.33 -1.48 20.02
C GLY A 1 -41.97 -1.87 19.54
N THR A 2 -41.83 -1.96 18.23
CA THR A 2 -40.67 -2.50 17.51
C THR A 2 -39.81 -1.33 17.04
N GLY A 3 -38.53 -1.37 17.37
CA GLY A 3 -37.50 -0.47 16.83
C GLY A 3 -36.23 -1.28 16.65
N THR A 4 -36.13 -1.91 15.49
CA THR A 4 -34.94 -2.58 14.97
C THR A 4 -33.94 -1.51 14.55
N GLY A 5 -32.82 -1.38 15.27
CA GLY A 5 -31.64 -0.67 14.80
C GLY A 5 -30.84 -1.63 13.92
N LEU A 6 -31.14 -1.64 12.63
CA LEU A 6 -30.27 -2.25 11.63
C LEU A 6 -29.01 -1.39 11.52
N LEU A 7 -27.85 -2.05 11.58
CA LEU A 7 -26.58 -1.54 11.09
C LEU A 7 -26.82 -0.96 9.68
N GLN A 8 -26.67 0.35 9.54
CA GLN A 8 -26.55 0.96 8.22
C GLN A 8 -25.05 0.93 7.91
N ILE A 9 -24.59 -0.20 7.37
CA ILE A 9 -23.32 -0.26 6.65
C ILE A 9 -23.44 0.82 5.57
N ILE A 10 -22.55 1.81 5.63
CA ILE A 10 -22.41 2.81 4.59
C ILE A 10 -21.77 2.07 3.42
N GLY A 11 -22.57 1.29 2.71
CA GLY A 11 -22.25 0.81 1.38
C GLY A 11 -22.43 1.99 0.44
N GLU A 12 -21.42 2.86 0.39
CA GLU A 12 -21.20 3.68 -0.79
C GLU A 12 -19.77 3.38 -1.24
N THR A 13 -19.67 2.48 -2.22
CA THR A 13 -18.62 2.53 -3.24
C THR A 13 -18.25 4.00 -3.50
N PRO A 14 -16.97 4.39 -3.59
CA PRO A 14 -16.59 5.76 -3.95
C PRO A 14 -17.27 6.12 -5.28
N THR A 15 -18.39 6.81 -5.18
CA THR A 15 -19.07 7.34 -6.34
C THR A 15 -18.49 8.71 -6.58
N ASP A 16 -18.02 8.89 -7.80
CA ASP A 16 -17.72 10.16 -8.45
C ASP A 16 -18.67 11.29 -7.96
N PHE A 17 -18.17 12.18 -7.09
CA PHE A 17 -18.92 13.29 -6.50
C PHE A 17 -18.16 14.63 -6.58
N ASP A 18 -18.22 15.20 -7.78
CA ASP A 18 -18.61 16.56 -8.22
C ASP A 18 -18.16 17.86 -7.47
N ALA A 19 -17.42 18.68 -8.23
CA ALA A 19 -17.47 20.14 -8.41
C ALA A 19 -17.58 21.08 -7.20
N GLY A 20 -16.46 21.72 -6.85
CA GLY A 20 -16.48 22.76 -5.81
C GLY A 20 -15.26 23.64 -5.55
N ASN A 21 -14.31 23.79 -6.49
CA ASN A 21 -13.27 24.84 -6.49
C ASN A 21 -12.28 24.89 -5.29
N SER A 22 -11.19 24.10 -5.38
CA SER A 22 -9.81 24.59 -5.24
C SER A 22 -8.79 23.49 -5.60
N GLY A 23 -8.18 23.61 -6.78
CA GLY A 23 -6.94 22.89 -7.13
C GLY A 23 -7.12 21.42 -7.52
N ILE A 24 -6.56 21.09 -8.67
CA ILE A 24 -6.43 19.73 -9.24
C ILE A 24 -5.79 18.77 -8.22
N PHE A 25 -4.97 19.30 -7.31
CA PHE A 25 -4.37 18.61 -6.15
C PHE A 25 -5.38 17.85 -5.27
N SER A 26 -6.55 18.43 -4.98
CA SER A 26 -7.50 17.82 -4.02
C SER A 26 -8.32 16.67 -4.61
N GLU A 27 -8.33 16.49 -5.93
CA GLU A 27 -9.10 15.43 -6.61
C GLU A 27 -8.27 14.16 -6.89
N ILE A 28 -6.94 14.23 -6.80
CA ILE A 28 -6.05 13.13 -7.16
C ILE A 28 -5.44 12.48 -5.90
N CYS A 29 -4.96 13.27 -4.92
CA CYS A 29 -4.59 12.70 -3.62
C CYS A 29 -5.83 12.63 -2.72
N ILE A 30 -6.40 11.42 -2.60
CA ILE A 30 -7.63 11.18 -1.82
C ILE A 30 -7.38 10.95 -0.33
N CYS A 31 -6.12 10.92 0.11
CA CYS A 31 -5.73 10.59 1.49
C CYS A 31 -6.36 11.48 2.55
N ASP A 32 -6.49 12.79 2.29
CA ASP A 32 -7.16 13.73 3.19
C ASP A 32 -8.68 13.50 3.35
N ARG A 33 -9.27 12.67 2.48
CA ARG A 33 -10.72 12.38 2.45
C ARG A 33 -11.06 10.99 2.98
N THR A 34 -10.05 10.16 3.20
CA THR A 34 -10.24 8.79 3.67
C THR A 34 -9.90 8.73 5.16
N ILE A 35 -10.84 8.22 5.97
CA ILE A 35 -10.72 8.20 7.43
C ILE A 35 -10.81 6.75 7.87
N LEU A 36 -9.76 6.26 8.53
CA LEU A 36 -9.77 4.95 9.19
C LEU A 36 -10.88 4.88 10.26
N PRO A 37 -11.53 3.72 10.45
CA PRO A 37 -12.50 3.54 11.51
C PRO A 37 -11.91 3.94 12.87
N ASP A 38 -12.63 4.77 13.62
CA ASP A 38 -12.18 5.19 14.95
C ASP A 38 -12.04 3.96 15.87
N ARG A 39 -10.87 3.79 16.49
CA ARG A 39 -10.60 2.73 17.48
C ARG A 39 -11.54 2.77 18.69
N THR A 40 -12.25 3.87 18.94
CA THR A 40 -13.34 3.88 19.93
C THR A 40 -14.55 3.01 19.55
N SER A 41 -14.57 2.51 18.31
CA SER A 41 -15.56 1.53 17.82
C SER A 41 -15.22 0.08 18.14
N ILE A 42 -14.04 -0.20 18.73
CA ILE A 42 -13.65 -1.55 19.17
C ILE A 42 -14.73 -2.07 20.14
N PRO A 43 -15.36 -3.23 19.84
CA PRO A 43 -16.46 -3.76 20.63
C PRO A 43 -16.02 -4.09 22.06
N ALA A 44 -16.95 -3.95 23.00
CA ALA A 44 -16.72 -4.39 24.38
C ALA A 44 -16.68 -5.94 24.45
N PRO A 45 -16.01 -6.52 25.46
CA PRO A 45 -15.98 -7.97 25.64
C PRO A 45 -17.37 -8.62 25.64
N ASN A 46 -17.43 -9.85 25.12
CA ASN A 46 -18.63 -10.67 24.99
C ASN A 46 -19.27 -11.02 26.34
N THR A 47 -20.56 -11.37 26.32
CA THR A 47 -21.26 -11.81 27.54
C THR A 47 -20.78 -13.19 27.98
N THR A 48 -20.23 -13.30 29.19
CA THR A 48 -19.68 -14.56 29.69
C THR A 48 -20.73 -15.48 30.33
N GLN A 49 -20.67 -16.77 29.99
CA GLN A 49 -21.48 -17.85 30.59
C GLN A 49 -20.65 -18.85 31.39
N ASN A 50 -19.39 -19.07 31.03
CA ASN A 50 -18.47 -19.94 31.75
C ASN A 50 -17.08 -19.28 31.86
N THR A 51 -16.29 -19.66 32.87
CA THR A 51 -15.00 -19.00 33.14
C THR A 51 -13.94 -20.04 33.47
N LEU A 52 -12.81 -19.97 32.77
CA LEU A 52 -11.62 -20.77 32.96
C LEU A 52 -10.47 -19.82 33.29
N ILE A 53 -9.70 -20.16 34.33
CA ILE A 53 -8.53 -19.39 34.77
C ILE A 53 -7.39 -20.38 34.95
N GLY A 54 -6.28 -20.10 34.29
CA GLY A 54 -5.02 -20.83 34.39
C GLY A 54 -4.26 -20.53 35.68
N THR A 55 -2.95 -20.65 35.58
CA THR A 55 -1.94 -20.48 36.63
C THR A 55 -0.80 -19.62 36.07
N ASP A 56 0.20 -19.28 36.90
CA ASP A 56 1.36 -18.51 36.43
C ASP A 56 2.38 -19.36 35.63
N GLY A 57 1.96 -20.47 35.03
CA GLY A 57 2.83 -21.28 34.19
C GLY A 57 2.02 -22.08 33.19
N LYS A 58 2.70 -22.62 32.17
CA LYS A 58 2.09 -23.24 30.99
C LYS A 58 0.83 -24.07 31.25
N ASP A 59 -0.27 -23.58 30.72
CA ASP A 59 -1.60 -24.15 30.82
C ASP A 59 -2.14 -24.56 29.45
N ARG A 60 -3.16 -25.42 29.51
CA ARG A 60 -3.95 -25.84 28.34
C ARG A 60 -5.40 -25.73 28.73
N LEU A 61 -6.05 -24.68 28.27
CA LEU A 61 -7.45 -24.39 28.57
C LEU A 61 -8.28 -24.60 27.32
N THR A 62 -9.42 -25.25 27.47
CA THR A 62 -10.38 -25.48 26.38
C THR A 62 -11.75 -25.12 26.90
N GLY A 63 -12.41 -24.20 26.20
CA GLY A 63 -13.76 -23.75 26.46
C GLY A 63 -14.81 -24.83 26.20
N SER A 64 -16.04 -24.37 26.13
CA SER A 64 -17.24 -25.14 25.90
C SER A 64 -17.89 -24.67 24.59
N ASN A 65 -19.17 -24.98 24.38
CA ASN A 65 -19.91 -24.46 23.23
C ASN A 65 -20.81 -23.29 23.63
N LEU A 66 -20.39 -22.53 24.63
CA LEU A 66 -21.07 -21.37 25.20
C LEU A 66 -20.04 -20.26 25.27
N ASN A 67 -20.48 -19.02 25.45
CA ASN A 67 -19.55 -17.91 25.62
C ASN A 67 -18.69 -18.11 26.88
N ASP A 68 -17.43 -18.42 26.69
CA ASP A 68 -16.42 -18.65 27.70
C ASP A 68 -15.61 -17.38 27.96
N SER A 69 -15.06 -17.27 29.17
CA SER A 69 -13.99 -16.34 29.49
C SER A 69 -12.79 -17.16 29.91
N ILE A 70 -11.76 -17.18 29.06
CA ILE A 70 -10.56 -17.99 29.22
C ILE A 70 -9.40 -17.04 29.52
N ASN A 71 -8.71 -17.25 30.63
CA ASN A 71 -7.55 -16.43 31.01
C ASN A 71 -6.36 -17.34 31.34
N GLY A 72 -5.28 -17.23 30.56
CA GLY A 72 -4.04 -18.00 30.72
C GLY A 72 -3.26 -17.60 31.98
N LEU A 73 -3.11 -16.29 32.19
CA LEU A 73 -2.35 -15.59 33.24
C LEU A 73 -0.89 -15.34 32.87
N ASN A 74 0.05 -16.16 33.33
CA ASN A 74 1.44 -16.06 32.91
C ASN A 74 1.88 -17.45 32.45
N GLY A 75 2.96 -17.50 31.69
CA GLY A 75 3.45 -18.70 31.05
C GLY A 75 2.87 -18.87 29.66
N SER A 76 3.64 -19.49 28.78
CA SER A 76 3.17 -19.87 27.44
C SER A 76 2.03 -20.89 27.50
N ASP A 77 0.84 -20.44 27.14
CA ASP A 77 -0.41 -21.18 27.26
C ASP A 77 -0.95 -21.61 25.89
N LEU A 78 -1.84 -22.61 25.93
CA LEU A 78 -2.69 -22.96 24.79
C LEU A 78 -4.15 -22.74 25.19
N LEU A 79 -4.79 -21.78 24.55
CA LEU A 79 -6.16 -21.37 24.82
C LEU A 79 -7.03 -21.69 23.60
N ILE A 80 -8.17 -22.35 23.82
CA ILE A 80 -9.07 -22.80 22.75
C ILE A 80 -10.52 -22.46 23.14
N GLY A 81 -11.18 -21.60 22.37
CA GLY A 81 -12.58 -21.17 22.59
C GLY A 81 -13.61 -22.26 22.27
N LEU A 82 -13.55 -22.81 21.05
CA LEU A 82 -14.48 -23.75 20.41
C LEU A 82 -15.69 -23.10 19.73
N GLN A 83 -16.82 -22.95 20.42
CA GLN A 83 -18.02 -22.32 19.85
C GLN A 83 -18.58 -21.33 20.86
N GLY A 84 -19.19 -20.28 20.34
CA GLY A 84 -19.73 -19.20 21.16
C GLY A 84 -18.83 -17.99 21.06
N SER A 85 -19.36 -16.82 21.40
CA SER A 85 -18.60 -15.58 21.35
C SER A 85 -17.78 -15.47 22.63
N ASP A 86 -16.53 -15.89 22.57
CA ASP A 86 -15.64 -16.06 23.70
C ASP A 86 -14.85 -14.78 24.01
N ASN A 87 -14.35 -14.71 25.24
CA ASN A 87 -13.36 -13.73 25.66
C ASN A 87 -12.09 -14.49 26.05
N ILE A 88 -11.02 -14.36 25.26
CA ILE A 88 -9.78 -15.10 25.47
C ILE A 88 -8.66 -14.11 25.77
N TYR A 89 -7.95 -14.34 26.87
CA TYR A 89 -6.85 -13.52 27.34
C TYR A 89 -5.64 -14.42 27.55
N GLY A 90 -4.59 -14.22 26.76
CA GLY A 90 -3.31 -14.90 26.91
C GLY A 90 -2.71 -14.59 28.28
N GLY A 91 -2.30 -13.33 28.44
CA GLY A 91 -1.65 -12.86 29.65
C GLY A 91 -2.51 -12.12 30.69
N LEU A 92 -1.82 -11.60 31.71
CA LEU A 92 -2.32 -10.53 32.58
C LEU A 92 -2.13 -9.16 31.91
N ALA A 93 -3.13 -8.28 32.04
CA ALA A 93 -3.10 -6.90 31.52
C ALA A 93 -2.06 -5.94 32.17
N SER A 94 -0.99 -6.43 32.82
CA SER A 94 -0.13 -5.61 33.70
C SER A 94 1.35 -5.54 33.30
N SER A 95 1.84 -4.29 33.29
CA SER A 95 3.17 -3.67 33.08
C SER A 95 4.48 -4.34 33.56
N ILE A 96 4.50 -5.63 33.90
CA ILE A 96 5.75 -6.31 34.19
C ILE A 96 6.37 -6.63 32.83
N SER A 97 7.56 -6.09 32.56
CA SER A 97 8.43 -6.58 31.48
C SER A 97 8.85 -7.99 31.87
N VAL A 98 7.96 -8.93 31.55
CA VAL A 98 8.26 -10.32 31.33
C VAL A 98 9.12 -10.36 30.07
N GLY A 99 10.22 -11.12 30.07
CA GLY A 99 11.09 -11.16 28.88
C GLY A 99 10.33 -11.74 27.69
N ALA A 100 10.67 -11.33 26.46
CA ALA A 100 9.98 -11.64 25.19
C ALA A 100 9.62 -13.11 24.88
N ASP A 101 10.03 -14.08 25.72
CA ASP A 101 9.82 -15.52 25.52
C ASP A 101 9.07 -16.23 26.68
N ILE A 102 8.68 -15.54 27.76
CA ILE A 102 8.09 -16.25 28.93
C ILE A 102 6.58 -16.41 28.91
N ASP A 103 5.87 -15.67 28.05
CA ASP A 103 4.39 -15.62 28.00
C ASP A 103 3.84 -15.80 26.57
N SER A 104 4.63 -16.31 25.62
CA SER A 104 4.17 -16.61 24.25
C SER A 104 3.04 -17.63 24.21
N ASP A 105 1.84 -17.17 23.88
CA ASP A 105 0.61 -17.94 23.89
C ASP A 105 0.24 -18.45 22.49
N THR A 106 -0.55 -19.52 22.46
CA THR A 106 -1.24 -19.94 21.24
C THR A 106 -2.73 -19.93 21.51
N ILE A 107 -3.45 -19.10 20.77
CA ILE A 107 -4.86 -18.81 21.00
C ILE A 107 -5.66 -19.21 19.77
N PHE A 108 -6.77 -19.92 20.00
CA PHE A 108 -7.75 -20.27 18.97
C PHE A 108 -9.12 -19.76 19.42
N GLY A 109 -9.72 -18.80 18.73
CA GLY A 109 -11.11 -18.39 18.96
C GLY A 109 -12.08 -19.45 18.46
N ASN A 110 -11.92 -19.85 17.20
CA ASN A 110 -12.65 -20.90 16.47
C ASN A 110 -13.95 -20.45 15.78
N GLU A 111 -15.12 -20.56 16.41
CA GLU A 111 -16.40 -20.22 15.77
C GLU A 111 -17.13 -19.15 16.57
N ASN A 112 -17.71 -18.18 15.86
CA ASN A 112 -18.42 -17.03 16.39
C ASN A 112 -17.51 -15.89 16.84
N ASN A 113 -18.10 -14.70 16.92
CA ASN A 113 -17.40 -13.45 17.16
C ASN A 113 -16.63 -13.44 18.49
N ASP A 114 -15.33 -13.64 18.42
CA ASP A 114 -14.45 -13.75 19.56
C ASP A 114 -13.77 -12.42 19.91
N TYR A 115 -13.47 -12.26 21.19
CA TYR A 115 -12.72 -11.13 21.74
C TYR A 115 -11.41 -11.67 22.31
N ILE A 116 -10.31 -11.44 21.61
CA ILE A 116 -9.01 -12.05 21.90
C ILE A 116 -7.99 -10.95 22.24
N ILE A 117 -7.26 -11.15 23.34
CA ILE A 117 -6.09 -10.33 23.69
C ILE A 117 -4.91 -11.25 24.03
N GLY A 118 -3.80 -11.13 23.31
CA GLY A 118 -2.55 -11.87 23.59
C GLY A 118 -1.85 -11.35 24.85
N HIS A 119 -1.66 -10.03 24.91
CA HIS A 119 -0.96 -9.25 25.91
C HIS A 119 0.53 -9.07 25.71
N ALA A 120 1.37 -10.03 26.08
CA ALA A 120 2.82 -9.84 26.05
C ALA A 120 3.54 -11.14 25.74
N GLY A 121 4.65 -11.02 25.02
CA GLY A 121 5.38 -12.16 24.48
C GLY A 121 4.86 -12.52 23.10
N ASN A 122 5.71 -13.19 22.31
CA ASN A 122 5.40 -13.50 20.91
C ASN A 122 4.23 -14.50 20.81
N ASP A 123 3.04 -14.02 20.53
CA ASP A 123 1.79 -14.76 20.52
C ASP A 123 1.43 -15.27 19.12
N ILE A 124 0.68 -16.36 19.09
CA ILE A 124 0.13 -16.96 17.87
C ILE A 124 -1.38 -16.99 18.03
N ILE A 125 -2.09 -16.15 17.27
CA ILE A 125 -3.54 -16.00 17.37
C ILE A 125 -4.20 -16.46 16.08
N TYR A 126 -5.12 -17.42 16.21
CA TYR A 126 -6.07 -17.80 15.17
C TYR A 126 -7.45 -17.32 15.63
N ALA A 127 -7.95 -16.24 15.06
CA ALA A 127 -9.23 -15.66 15.45
C ALA A 127 -10.37 -16.65 15.11
N GLY A 128 -10.47 -17.07 13.86
CA GLY A 128 -11.27 -18.21 13.46
C GLY A 128 -12.34 -17.81 12.46
N LYS A 129 -13.60 -18.08 12.79
CA LYS A 129 -14.72 -17.78 11.88
C LYS A 129 -15.62 -16.75 12.52
N ASP A 130 -16.25 -16.00 11.63
CA ASP A 130 -17.26 -14.97 11.86
C ASP A 130 -16.64 -13.57 11.96
N HIS A 131 -16.87 -12.79 13.02
CA HIS A 131 -16.41 -11.39 13.07
C HIS A 131 -15.66 -11.17 14.37
N ASP A 132 -14.35 -11.37 14.32
CA ASP A 132 -13.51 -11.46 15.49
C ASP A 132 -12.73 -10.16 15.72
N LEU A 133 -12.35 -9.95 16.98
CA LEU A 133 -11.39 -8.93 17.37
C LEU A 133 -10.19 -9.62 18.01
N ALA A 134 -9.00 -9.40 17.44
CA ALA A 134 -7.74 -9.84 18.02
C ALA A 134 -6.83 -8.63 18.27
N ILE A 135 -6.29 -8.53 19.48
CA ILE A 135 -5.26 -7.57 19.86
C ILE A 135 -4.07 -8.35 20.38
N ALA A 136 -2.96 -8.36 19.67
CA ALA A 136 -1.83 -9.21 20.01
C ALA A 136 -1.04 -8.66 21.21
N GLY A 137 -0.61 -7.39 21.14
CA GLY A 137 -0.24 -6.61 22.30
C GLY A 137 1.23 -6.18 22.31
N LYS A 138 2.14 -7.05 22.72
CA LYS A 138 3.55 -6.68 22.86
C LYS A 138 4.44 -7.79 22.37
N ASP A 139 5.60 -7.36 21.87
CA ASP A 139 6.58 -8.23 21.24
C ASP A 139 6.03 -8.72 19.89
N ASN A 140 6.71 -9.65 19.23
CA ASN A 140 6.47 -9.93 17.81
C ASN A 140 5.44 -11.05 17.66
N ASP A 141 4.25 -10.68 17.23
CA ASP A 141 3.08 -11.55 17.21
C ASP A 141 2.72 -12.02 15.80
N LEU A 142 1.92 -13.08 15.74
CA LEU A 142 1.40 -13.63 14.50
C LEU A 142 -0.11 -13.87 14.61
N ILE A 143 -0.88 -13.15 13.80
CA ILE A 143 -2.34 -13.16 13.82
C ILE A 143 -2.88 -13.67 12.48
N TRP A 144 -3.85 -14.59 12.53
CA TRP A 144 -4.74 -14.92 11.41
C TRP A 144 -6.18 -14.60 11.79
N GLY A 145 -6.86 -13.77 11.00
CA GLY A 145 -8.31 -13.56 11.10
C GLY A 145 -9.09 -14.82 10.69
N ASP A 146 -8.63 -15.47 9.61
CA ASP A 146 -9.20 -16.68 9.03
C ASP A 146 -10.45 -16.41 8.18
N LYS A 147 -11.67 -16.49 8.72
CA LYS A 147 -12.90 -16.26 7.92
C LYS A 147 -13.82 -15.22 8.52
N GLY A 148 -14.25 -14.32 7.66
CA GLY A 148 -15.23 -13.30 7.94
C GLY A 148 -14.53 -11.98 8.21
N ASN A 149 -15.27 -10.97 8.64
CA ASN A 149 -14.73 -9.60 8.69
C ASN A 149 -14.10 -9.33 10.05
N ASP A 150 -12.79 -9.43 10.11
CA ASP A 150 -12.06 -9.37 11.37
C ASP A 150 -11.45 -8.00 11.62
N THR A 151 -11.15 -7.72 12.89
CA THR A 151 -10.39 -6.55 13.30
C THR A 151 -9.16 -7.02 14.06
N LEU A 152 -7.97 -6.80 13.49
CA LEU A 152 -6.71 -7.36 13.94
C LEU A 152 -5.73 -6.21 14.25
N LEU A 153 -5.17 -6.22 15.46
CA LEU A 153 -4.24 -5.19 15.93
C LEU A 153 -2.96 -5.85 16.46
N GLY A 154 -1.80 -5.42 15.95
CA GLY A 154 -0.46 -5.78 16.43
C GLY A 154 -0.11 -5.11 17.76
N ASP A 155 -0.17 -3.77 17.79
CA ASP A 155 0.19 -2.87 18.91
C ASP A 155 1.70 -2.58 19.01
N ASP A 156 2.46 -3.19 19.93
CA ASP A 156 3.91 -2.95 20.05
C ASP A 156 4.71 -4.18 19.55
N GLY A 157 5.48 -4.09 18.47
CA GLY A 157 6.36 -5.21 18.07
C GLY A 157 6.48 -5.32 16.56
N ASP A 158 7.43 -6.12 16.06
CA ASP A 158 7.43 -6.40 14.61
C ASP A 158 6.43 -7.55 14.35
N ASP A 159 5.18 -7.20 14.04
CA ASP A 159 4.07 -8.13 13.96
C ASP A 159 3.84 -8.66 12.54
N THR A 160 3.19 -9.82 12.45
CA THR A 160 2.70 -10.36 11.18
C THR A 160 1.20 -10.62 11.28
N ILE A 161 0.43 -9.90 10.48
CA ILE A 161 -1.04 -9.93 10.53
C ILE A 161 -1.58 -10.38 9.18
N LEU A 162 -2.42 -11.40 9.21
CA LEU A 162 -3.09 -11.96 8.04
C LEU A 162 -4.60 -11.86 8.27
N GLY A 163 -5.32 -11.11 7.42
CA GLY A 163 -6.78 -11.04 7.46
C GLY A 163 -7.39 -12.43 7.24
N GLY A 164 -6.91 -13.10 6.20
CA GLY A 164 -7.37 -14.44 5.85
C GLY A 164 -6.68 -15.64 6.47
N THR A 165 -7.09 -16.80 5.98
CA THR A 165 -6.70 -18.12 6.47
C THR A 165 -5.27 -18.53 6.10
N SER A 166 -4.67 -19.39 6.94
CA SER A 166 -3.41 -20.06 6.60
C SER A 166 -3.57 -21.19 5.57
N ASP A 167 -4.80 -21.67 5.34
CA ASP A 167 -5.08 -22.77 4.41
C ASP A 167 -5.53 -22.25 3.05
N SER A 168 -4.58 -22.05 2.13
CA SER A 168 -4.81 -21.69 0.73
C SER A 168 -5.75 -22.60 -0.08
N SER A 169 -6.20 -23.74 0.49
CA SER A 169 -7.19 -24.63 -0.13
C SER A 169 -8.63 -24.34 0.26
N ASP A 170 -8.85 -23.51 1.27
CA ASP A 170 -10.17 -23.05 1.70
C ASP A 170 -10.55 -21.83 0.84
N GLY A 171 -11.12 -22.07 -0.34
CA GLY A 171 -11.54 -21.03 -1.29
C GLY A 171 -12.78 -20.24 -0.85
N ASP A 172 -12.85 -19.88 0.43
CA ASP A 172 -13.84 -18.96 0.98
C ASP A 172 -13.27 -17.53 0.95
N LEU A 173 -14.16 -16.55 0.78
CA LEU A 173 -13.79 -15.14 0.89
C LEU A 173 -13.36 -14.88 2.34
N THR A 174 -12.12 -14.42 2.52
CA THR A 174 -11.50 -14.29 3.84
C THR A 174 -12.14 -13.20 4.67
N GLY A 175 -12.69 -12.15 4.05
CA GLY A 175 -13.40 -11.16 4.85
C GLY A 175 -13.55 -9.82 4.17
N ARG A 176 -13.76 -8.82 5.00
CA ARG A 176 -13.39 -7.42 4.72
C ARG A 176 -12.79 -6.95 6.01
N ASP A 177 -11.48 -7.03 6.07
CA ASP A 177 -10.74 -7.04 7.31
C ASP A 177 -10.19 -5.66 7.60
N LEU A 178 -9.97 -5.42 8.89
CA LEU A 178 -9.38 -4.20 9.38
C LEU A 178 -8.10 -4.56 10.12
N LEU A 179 -6.95 -4.25 9.52
CA LEU A 179 -5.63 -4.62 10.01
C LEU A 179 -4.86 -3.37 10.44
N PHE A 180 -4.28 -3.41 11.64
CA PHE A 180 -3.40 -2.35 12.14
C PHE A 180 -2.10 -2.95 12.70
N GLY A 181 -0.95 -2.52 12.17
CA GLY A 181 0.37 -2.84 12.71
C GLY A 181 0.64 -2.11 14.03
N ASP A 182 0.45 -0.78 14.00
CA ASP A 182 0.72 0.19 15.07
C ASP A 182 2.16 0.65 15.21
N ARG A 183 3.02 -0.03 15.98
CA ARG A 183 4.40 0.43 16.20
C ARG A 183 5.39 -0.67 15.80
N ALA A 184 6.51 -0.22 15.25
CA ALA A 184 7.62 -1.03 14.76
C ALA A 184 7.32 -1.57 13.35
N ASN A 185 8.11 -2.54 12.86
CA ASN A 185 8.09 -2.88 11.44
C ASN A 185 7.18 -4.07 11.21
N ASP A 186 5.98 -3.81 10.72
CA ASP A 186 4.91 -4.78 10.61
C ASP A 186 4.78 -5.36 9.19
N ILE A 187 4.22 -6.57 9.11
CA ILE A 187 3.86 -7.21 7.85
C ILE A 187 2.37 -7.53 7.86
N LEU A 188 1.61 -6.87 6.98
CA LEU A 188 0.15 -7.03 6.88
C LEU A 188 -0.23 -7.61 5.51
N TYR A 189 -1.12 -8.61 5.53
CA TYR A 189 -1.74 -9.19 4.34
C TYR A 189 -3.26 -9.19 4.49
N GLY A 190 -3.98 -8.41 3.68
CA GLY A 190 -5.46 -8.43 3.63
C GLY A 190 -5.98 -9.78 3.10
N GLN A 191 -5.46 -10.20 1.95
CA GLN A 191 -5.83 -11.42 1.21
C GLN A 191 -7.05 -11.21 0.31
N GLU A 192 -8.14 -12.00 0.44
CA GLU A 192 -9.35 -11.78 -0.38
C GLU A 192 -10.37 -10.94 0.38
N GLY A 193 -10.80 -9.83 -0.19
CA GLY A 193 -11.76 -8.94 0.46
C GLY A 193 -11.49 -7.49 0.12
N GLU A 194 -12.47 -6.63 0.27
CA GLU A 194 -12.18 -5.18 0.30
C GLU A 194 -11.69 -4.84 1.72
N ASP A 195 -10.37 -4.90 1.91
CA ASP A 195 -9.71 -4.78 3.20
C ASP A 195 -9.26 -3.34 3.47
N THR A 196 -9.01 -3.05 4.75
CA THR A 196 -8.42 -1.78 5.18
C THR A 196 -7.22 -2.05 6.06
N LEU A 197 -6.04 -1.63 5.59
CA LEU A 197 -4.76 -1.86 6.24
C LEU A 197 -4.14 -0.52 6.68
N SER A 198 -3.49 -0.55 7.83
CA SER A 198 -2.72 0.58 8.37
C SER A 198 -1.43 0.05 8.99
N GLY A 199 -0.28 0.49 8.48
CA GLY A 199 1.05 0.16 8.98
C GLY A 199 1.23 0.76 10.37
N GLY A 200 1.51 2.06 10.43
CA GLY A 200 1.57 2.80 11.68
C GLY A 200 2.84 3.63 11.80
N GLU A 201 3.60 3.42 12.86
CA GLU A 201 4.91 4.02 13.06
C GLU A 201 6.01 3.01 12.67
N ASP A 202 7.08 3.51 12.03
CA ASP A 202 8.22 2.74 11.52
C ASP A 202 7.93 2.06 10.16
N ASN A 203 8.83 1.22 9.65
CA ASN A 203 8.85 0.84 8.24
C ASN A 203 8.07 -0.45 8.01
N ASP A 204 6.90 -0.33 7.41
CA ASP A 204 5.95 -1.44 7.28
C ASP A 204 5.95 -2.07 5.88
N THR A 205 5.43 -3.29 5.78
CA THR A 205 5.14 -3.96 4.51
C THR A 205 3.69 -4.40 4.44
N LEU A 206 2.92 -3.79 3.53
CA LEU A 206 1.48 -4.01 3.41
C LEU A 206 1.12 -4.57 2.04
N HIS A 207 0.30 -5.61 2.04
CA HIS A 207 -0.28 -6.21 0.85
C HIS A 207 -1.81 -6.21 0.97
N GLY A 208 -2.50 -5.49 0.09
CA GLY A 208 -3.97 -5.50 0.01
C GLY A 208 -4.47 -6.90 -0.33
N GLY A 209 -4.11 -7.38 -1.51
CA GLY A 209 -4.36 -8.75 -1.94
C GLY A 209 -5.28 -8.79 -3.15
N LYS A 210 -6.53 -9.19 -2.98
CA LYS A 210 -7.54 -9.20 -4.05
C LYS A 210 -8.73 -8.36 -3.64
N ASP A 211 -9.41 -7.83 -4.65
CA ASP A 211 -10.52 -6.89 -4.53
C ASP A 211 -10.00 -5.48 -4.22
N ASN A 212 -10.88 -4.53 -3.88
CA ASN A 212 -10.48 -3.12 -3.83
C ASN A 212 -10.09 -2.74 -2.40
N ASP A 213 -8.80 -2.55 -2.18
CA ASP A 213 -8.24 -2.35 -0.85
C ASP A 213 -7.95 -0.88 -0.55
N LEU A 214 -7.90 -0.59 0.75
CA LEU A 214 -7.52 0.70 1.28
C LEU A 214 -6.30 0.55 2.19
N ILE A 215 -5.17 1.11 1.78
CA ILE A 215 -3.88 0.91 2.41
C ILE A 215 -3.32 2.26 2.89
N PHE A 216 -2.93 2.31 4.16
CA PHE A 216 -2.22 3.44 4.76
C PHE A 216 -0.85 2.98 5.30
N GLY A 217 0.25 3.54 4.82
CA GLY A 217 1.57 3.33 5.44
C GLY A 217 1.68 4.06 6.78
N ASN A 218 1.33 5.35 6.76
CA ASN A 218 1.38 6.34 7.83
C ASN A 218 2.75 6.97 8.05
N SER A 219 3.64 6.44 8.88
CA SER A 219 4.91 7.10 9.21
C SER A 219 6.05 6.11 9.19
N GLY A 220 7.01 6.27 8.29
CA GLY A 220 8.08 5.31 8.08
C GLY A 220 8.40 5.23 6.59
N ASP A 221 9.50 4.59 6.24
CA ASP A 221 9.78 4.29 4.83
C ASP A 221 9.11 2.95 4.49
N ASP A 222 7.89 3.00 3.94
CA ASP A 222 7.00 1.86 3.80
C ASP A 222 7.11 1.17 2.43
N LEU A 223 6.72 -0.11 2.41
CA LEU A 223 6.60 -0.92 1.19
C LEU A 223 5.15 -1.39 1.02
N LEU A 224 4.43 -0.82 0.04
CA LEU A 224 2.99 -1.03 -0.10
C LEU A 224 2.63 -1.66 -1.46
N PHE A 225 1.70 -2.60 -1.44
CA PHE A 225 1.23 -3.31 -2.63
C PHE A 225 -0.30 -3.36 -2.63
N GLY A 226 -0.95 -2.79 -3.65
CA GLY A 226 -2.39 -2.94 -3.87
C GLY A 226 -2.75 -4.39 -4.26
N ASP A 227 -1.90 -4.98 -5.11
CA ASP A 227 -1.94 -6.34 -5.63
C ASP A 227 -2.95 -6.56 -6.77
N LEU A 228 -4.20 -6.98 -6.54
CA LEU A 228 -5.20 -7.22 -7.58
C LEU A 228 -6.49 -6.51 -7.22
N GLY A 229 -6.75 -5.34 -7.80
CA GLY A 229 -7.87 -4.55 -7.30
C GLY A 229 -8.05 -3.24 -8.03
N ASN A 230 -8.97 -2.41 -7.54
CA ASN A 230 -8.85 -0.97 -7.75
C ASN A 230 -8.50 -0.39 -6.39
N ASP A 231 -7.22 -0.22 -6.15
CA ASP A 231 -6.73 0.02 -4.81
C ASP A 231 -6.56 1.50 -4.53
N THR A 232 -6.64 1.85 -3.26
CA THR A 232 -6.32 3.18 -2.77
C THR A 232 -5.17 3.06 -1.79
N ILE A 233 -4.03 3.66 -2.16
CA ILE A 233 -2.81 3.67 -1.34
C ILE A 233 -2.48 5.10 -0.93
N CYS A 234 -2.30 5.28 0.37
CA CYS A 234 -1.86 6.50 1.02
C CYS A 234 -0.60 6.20 1.82
N ALA A 235 0.56 6.53 1.26
CA ALA A 235 1.83 6.07 1.81
C ALA A 235 2.15 6.79 3.14
N GLY A 236 2.22 8.12 3.15
CA GLY A 236 2.21 8.89 4.39
C GLY A 236 3.43 9.78 4.54
N ASP A 237 4.09 9.72 5.69
CA ASP A 237 5.35 10.42 5.96
C ASP A 237 6.52 9.43 5.84
N GLY A 238 7.47 9.64 4.94
CA GLY A 238 8.66 8.81 4.78
C GLY A 238 9.05 8.68 3.32
N ASP A 239 10.20 8.07 3.00
CA ASP A 239 10.55 7.80 1.61
C ASP A 239 9.96 6.45 1.18
N ASP A 240 8.73 6.46 0.64
CA ASP A 240 7.93 5.26 0.43
C ASP A 240 8.17 4.58 -0.93
N THR A 241 7.91 3.28 -1.01
CA THR A 241 7.86 2.54 -2.28
C THR A 241 6.56 1.77 -2.39
N PHE A 242 5.80 1.99 -3.46
CA PHE A 242 4.55 1.28 -3.62
C PHE A 242 4.11 1.02 -5.06
N PHE A 243 3.33 -0.04 -5.18
CA PHE A 243 2.88 -0.63 -6.44
C PHE A 243 1.35 -0.74 -6.40
N GLY A 244 0.67 -0.23 -7.43
CA GLY A 244 -0.76 -0.48 -7.66
C GLY A 244 -0.99 -1.99 -7.82
N ASP A 245 -0.49 -2.56 -8.92
CA ASP A 245 -0.51 -4.00 -9.14
C ASP A 245 0.88 -4.67 -9.08
N ILE A 246 0.98 -5.93 -8.63
CA ILE A 246 2.24 -6.72 -8.70
C ILE A 246 2.23 -7.87 -9.71
N ASP A 247 1.06 -8.34 -10.16
CA ASP A 247 1.01 -9.55 -10.99
C ASP A 247 -0.23 -9.62 -11.89
N LYS A 248 0.00 -9.69 -13.20
CA LYS A 248 -1.05 -9.95 -14.18
C LYS A 248 -1.50 -11.40 -14.13
N ILE A 249 -2.49 -11.72 -13.29
CA ILE A 249 -3.30 -12.92 -13.54
C ILE A 249 -4.24 -12.57 -14.70
N ALA A 250 -3.95 -13.13 -15.88
CA ALA A 250 -4.63 -12.85 -17.16
C ALA A 250 -6.14 -13.19 -17.22
N ALA A 251 -6.81 -13.40 -16.09
CA ALA A 251 -8.19 -13.83 -15.98
C ALA A 251 -9.16 -12.71 -15.56
N ASP A 252 -8.70 -11.64 -14.92
CA ASP A 252 -9.54 -10.47 -14.67
C ASP A 252 -9.28 -9.39 -15.73
N ALA A 253 -10.37 -8.95 -16.37
CA ALA A 253 -10.36 -8.14 -17.58
C ALA A 253 -11.20 -6.88 -17.43
N SER A 254 -11.50 -6.48 -16.19
CA SER A 254 -11.87 -5.10 -15.88
C SER A 254 -10.62 -4.23 -15.93
N SER A 255 -10.74 -3.02 -16.49
CA SER A 255 -9.74 -1.97 -16.26
C SER A 255 -9.75 -1.70 -14.77
N GLN A 256 -8.68 -2.13 -14.11
CA GLN A 256 -8.36 -1.76 -12.75
C GLN A 256 -7.85 -0.32 -12.74
N LYS A 257 -8.01 0.39 -11.64
CA LYS A 257 -7.69 1.81 -11.56
C LYS A 257 -7.26 2.12 -10.16
N ASP A 258 -5.97 2.36 -10.00
CA ASP A 258 -5.42 2.63 -8.69
C ASP A 258 -5.33 4.12 -8.41
N TYR A 259 -5.50 4.45 -7.13
CA TYR A 259 -5.35 5.79 -6.59
C TYR A 259 -4.18 5.77 -5.62
N LEU A 260 -3.06 6.32 -6.08
CA LEU A 260 -1.76 6.19 -5.47
C LEU A 260 -1.29 7.56 -5.01
N CYS A 261 -1.10 7.78 -3.70
CA CYS A 261 -0.58 9.04 -3.17
C CYS A 261 0.56 8.82 -2.17
N GLY A 262 1.70 9.45 -2.44
CA GLY A 262 2.93 9.35 -1.62
C GLY A 262 2.88 10.20 -0.35
N SER A 263 2.23 11.36 -0.41
CA SER A 263 2.11 12.31 0.70
C SER A 263 3.40 13.09 0.99
N ASN A 264 4.19 12.77 2.01
CA ASN A 264 5.42 13.51 2.34
C ASN A 264 6.61 12.55 2.25
N GLY A 265 7.56 12.79 1.37
CA GLY A 265 8.58 11.78 1.08
C GLY A 265 9.31 12.03 -0.21
N ASN A 266 10.40 11.32 -0.46
CA ASN A 266 10.88 11.13 -1.84
C ASN A 266 10.40 9.76 -2.30
N ASP A 267 9.21 9.73 -2.88
CA ASP A 267 8.48 8.49 -3.08
C ASP A 267 8.78 7.84 -4.43
N LEU A 268 8.69 6.51 -4.45
CA LEU A 268 8.80 5.69 -5.64
C LEU A 268 7.48 4.98 -5.93
N ILE A 269 6.77 5.45 -6.95
CA ILE A 269 5.39 5.07 -7.22
C ILE A 269 5.28 4.35 -8.56
N PHE A 270 4.67 3.16 -8.56
CA PHE A 270 4.38 2.38 -9.77
C PHE A 270 2.87 2.12 -9.90
N GLY A 271 2.23 2.66 -10.95
CA GLY A 271 0.84 2.31 -11.31
C GLY A 271 0.74 0.88 -11.82
N ASN A 272 1.63 0.54 -12.75
CA ASN A 272 1.78 -0.76 -13.41
C ASN A 272 0.89 -0.98 -14.63
N ASP A 273 -0.23 -1.68 -14.53
CA ASP A 273 -1.12 -1.93 -15.68
C ASP A 273 -2.45 -1.19 -15.44
N ASP A 274 -3.18 -0.91 -16.52
CA ASP A 274 -4.46 -0.20 -16.51
C ASP A 274 -4.36 1.33 -16.31
N THR A 275 -5.42 1.99 -15.82
CA THR A 275 -5.52 3.46 -15.90
C THR A 275 -5.50 4.06 -14.51
N ASP A 276 -4.34 4.60 -14.16
CA ASP A 276 -4.04 4.94 -12.77
C ASP A 276 -3.97 6.44 -12.53
N LYS A 277 -4.08 6.79 -11.25
CA LYS A 277 -3.89 8.15 -10.76
C LYS A 277 -2.83 8.17 -9.69
N LEU A 278 -1.70 8.78 -10.02
CA LEU A 278 -0.54 8.88 -9.16
C LEU A 278 -0.34 10.33 -8.72
N CYS A 279 -0.10 10.52 -7.43
CA CYS A 279 0.33 11.77 -6.82
C CYS A 279 1.59 11.53 -5.99
N GLY A 280 2.67 12.25 -6.28
CA GLY A 280 3.89 12.22 -5.45
C GLY A 280 3.61 12.85 -4.10
N GLY A 281 3.54 14.18 -4.06
CA GLY A 281 3.20 14.90 -2.84
C GLY A 281 4.24 15.96 -2.52
N GLU A 282 4.73 16.01 -1.29
CA GLU A 282 5.88 16.83 -0.90
C GLU A 282 7.17 16.01 -0.94
N GLY A 283 8.13 16.45 -1.74
CA GLY A 283 9.48 15.87 -1.85
C GLY A 283 9.80 15.52 -3.29
N ASN A 284 10.93 14.87 -3.57
CA ASN A 284 11.36 14.64 -4.96
C ASN A 284 10.97 13.24 -5.39
N ASP A 285 9.84 13.15 -6.05
CA ASP A 285 9.18 11.87 -6.29
C ASP A 285 9.54 11.29 -7.66
N THR A 286 9.35 9.99 -7.80
CA THR A 286 9.51 9.27 -9.07
C THR A 286 8.28 8.43 -9.36
N LEU A 287 7.52 8.82 -10.38
CA LEU A 287 6.23 8.23 -10.73
C LEU A 287 6.32 7.49 -12.07
N TYR A 288 5.97 6.21 -12.08
CA TYR A 288 5.77 5.37 -13.27
C TYR A 288 4.29 5.08 -13.45
N GLY A 289 3.68 5.55 -14.54
CA GLY A 289 2.30 5.20 -14.91
C GLY A 289 2.20 3.73 -15.25
N GLY A 290 2.99 3.30 -16.24
CA GLY A 290 3.08 1.91 -16.64
C GLY A 290 2.31 1.67 -17.94
N LYS A 291 1.30 0.81 -17.98
CA LYS A 291 0.50 0.53 -19.18
C LYS A 291 -0.93 1.02 -19.01
N GLY A 292 -1.22 2.17 -19.59
CA GLY A 292 -2.58 2.62 -19.85
C GLY A 292 -2.57 4.13 -20.05
N ASP A 293 -3.74 4.76 -20.01
CA ASP A 293 -3.81 6.21 -20.15
C ASP A 293 -3.83 6.84 -18.75
N ASP A 294 -2.66 7.10 -18.18
CA ASP A 294 -2.49 7.42 -16.74
C ASP A 294 -2.55 8.92 -16.45
N THR A 295 -2.73 9.27 -15.17
CA THR A 295 -2.60 10.64 -14.67
C THR A 295 -1.57 10.72 -13.56
N LEU A 296 -0.46 11.44 -13.81
CA LEU A 296 0.64 11.61 -12.86
C LEU A 296 0.75 13.07 -12.43
N VAL A 297 0.84 13.29 -11.12
CA VAL A 297 1.04 14.61 -10.51
C VAL A 297 2.24 14.57 -9.55
N GLY A 298 3.33 15.27 -9.87
CA GLY A 298 4.51 15.36 -9.00
C GLY A 298 4.22 16.11 -7.70
N SER A 299 3.67 17.33 -7.83
CA SER A 299 3.28 18.25 -6.76
C SER A 299 4.39 19.18 -6.27
N ILE A 300 5.01 18.97 -5.12
CA ILE A 300 6.02 19.90 -4.57
C ILE A 300 7.36 19.18 -4.54
N GLY A 301 8.30 19.56 -5.41
CA GLY A 301 9.64 19.00 -5.44
C GLY A 301 10.23 18.97 -6.84
N ASP A 302 11.41 18.37 -6.98
CA ASP A 302 12.02 18.13 -8.29
C ASP A 302 11.63 16.72 -8.77
N ASP A 303 10.49 16.58 -9.45
CA ASP A 303 9.84 15.26 -9.67
C ASP A 303 10.21 14.61 -11.01
N TRP A 304 10.23 13.28 -11.05
CA TRP A 304 10.36 12.47 -12.26
C TRP A 304 9.01 11.86 -12.64
N LEU A 305 8.50 12.23 -13.83
CA LEU A 305 7.23 11.72 -14.34
C LEU A 305 7.48 10.89 -15.60
N ILE A 306 7.15 9.60 -15.51
CA ILE A 306 7.30 8.61 -16.56
C ILE A 306 5.92 8.00 -16.84
N GLY A 307 5.23 8.45 -17.89
CA GLY A 307 3.93 7.90 -18.28
C GLY A 307 4.01 6.45 -18.79
N ASP A 308 5.12 6.08 -19.42
CA ASP A 308 5.31 4.80 -20.10
C ASP A 308 4.25 4.58 -21.21
N LEU A 309 3.61 3.41 -21.27
CA LEU A 309 2.79 2.93 -22.38
C LEU A 309 1.34 3.42 -22.30
N GLY A 310 1.06 4.56 -22.93
CA GLY A 310 -0.28 4.99 -23.30
C GLY A 310 -0.34 6.49 -23.54
N ASN A 311 -1.51 7.10 -23.41
CA ASN A 311 -1.65 8.55 -23.59
C ASN A 311 -1.88 9.21 -22.24
N ASP A 312 -0.77 9.59 -21.61
CA ASP A 312 -0.79 10.00 -20.21
C ASP A 312 -1.03 11.50 -20.05
N THR A 313 -1.53 11.88 -18.89
CA THR A 313 -1.63 13.27 -18.45
C THR A 313 -0.64 13.52 -17.32
N LEU A 314 0.34 14.38 -17.57
CA LEU A 314 1.44 14.66 -16.65
C LEU A 314 1.35 16.10 -16.14
N GLN A 315 1.49 16.27 -14.83
CA GLN A 315 1.55 17.57 -14.15
C GLN A 315 2.74 17.57 -13.19
N GLY A 316 3.72 18.44 -13.43
CA GLY A 316 4.93 18.47 -12.60
C GLY A 316 4.65 19.12 -11.24
N GLY A 317 4.04 20.30 -11.25
CA GLY A 317 3.79 21.07 -10.04
C GLY A 317 4.84 22.16 -9.82
N SER A 318 5.38 22.24 -8.61
CA SER A 318 6.35 23.25 -8.19
C SER A 318 7.72 22.64 -7.97
N GLY A 319 8.72 23.17 -8.67
CA GLY A 319 10.10 22.71 -8.59
C GLY A 319 10.63 22.46 -9.99
N ARG A 320 11.78 21.79 -10.10
CA ARG A 320 12.31 21.39 -11.41
C ARG A 320 11.85 19.97 -11.72
N ASP A 321 10.88 19.88 -12.61
CA ASP A 321 10.31 18.59 -13.00
C ASP A 321 10.95 18.02 -14.27
N TYR A 322 10.93 16.69 -14.35
CA TYR A 322 11.54 15.88 -15.39
C TYR A 322 10.48 15.00 -16.04
N PHE A 323 10.03 15.39 -17.22
CA PHE A 323 9.04 14.63 -17.99
C PHE A 323 9.76 13.73 -19.00
N VAL A 324 9.65 12.41 -18.83
CA VAL A 324 10.33 11.43 -19.67
C VAL A 324 9.52 11.15 -20.94
N LEU A 325 10.15 11.35 -22.10
CA LEU A 325 9.55 11.09 -23.40
C LEU A 325 10.27 9.95 -24.12
N THR A 326 9.54 8.87 -24.34
CA THR A 326 10.06 7.66 -24.97
C THR A 326 9.42 7.41 -26.33
N LEU A 327 10.22 6.89 -27.27
CA LEU A 327 9.71 6.57 -28.61
C LEU A 327 8.83 5.32 -28.59
N GLY A 328 7.56 5.47 -28.95
CA GLY A 328 6.66 4.35 -29.22
C GLY A 328 5.81 3.92 -28.04
N GLU A 329 5.85 4.67 -26.94
CA GLU A 329 5.09 4.35 -25.72
C GLU A 329 3.73 5.06 -25.70
N GLY A 330 3.62 6.25 -26.30
CA GLY A 330 2.33 6.81 -26.72
C GLY A 330 2.40 8.29 -27.02
N SER A 331 1.41 9.06 -26.56
CA SER A 331 1.29 10.49 -26.84
C SER A 331 0.73 11.26 -25.65
N ASP A 332 1.62 11.88 -24.89
CA ASP A 332 1.29 12.40 -23.57
C ASP A 332 0.85 13.87 -23.63
N VAL A 333 0.22 14.33 -22.56
CA VAL A 333 -0.16 15.73 -22.36
C VAL A 333 0.49 16.23 -21.09
N ILE A 334 1.39 17.21 -21.22
CA ILE A 334 2.01 17.89 -20.09
C ILE A 334 1.28 19.21 -19.86
N THR A 335 0.75 19.42 -18.66
CA THR A 335 -0.27 20.44 -18.42
C THR A 335 0.27 21.77 -17.89
N ASP A 336 1.44 21.77 -17.24
CA ASP A 336 1.98 22.92 -16.50
C ASP A 336 3.48 23.21 -16.74
N PHE A 337 4.07 22.63 -17.79
CA PHE A 337 5.50 22.78 -18.10
C PHE A 337 6.03 24.23 -18.02
N THR A 338 6.94 24.48 -17.08
CA THR A 338 7.57 25.77 -16.80
C THR A 338 8.89 25.92 -17.53
N LYS A 339 8.88 26.76 -18.55
CA LYS A 339 10.06 26.99 -19.41
C LYS A 339 11.25 27.56 -18.63
N GLY A 340 12.36 26.81 -18.68
CA GLY A 340 13.64 27.23 -18.10
C GLY A 340 13.82 26.77 -16.65
N GLU A 341 12.82 26.08 -16.13
CA GLU A 341 12.84 25.36 -14.88
C GLU A 341 12.85 23.87 -15.22
N ASP A 342 11.74 23.37 -15.76
CA ASP A 342 11.49 21.97 -16.12
C ASP A 342 12.26 21.50 -17.36
N LEU A 343 12.39 20.18 -17.46
CA LEU A 343 13.10 19.50 -18.53
C LEU A 343 12.29 18.35 -19.13
N LEU A 344 12.35 18.25 -20.46
CA LEU A 344 11.91 17.09 -21.21
C LEU A 344 13.10 16.14 -21.37
N VAL A 345 12.98 14.92 -20.88
CA VAL A 345 14.06 13.93 -20.89
C VAL A 345 13.82 12.95 -22.04
N LEU A 346 14.72 12.91 -23.02
CA LEU A 346 14.61 12.01 -24.17
C LEU A 346 15.35 10.69 -23.90
N THR A 347 14.68 9.56 -24.11
CA THR A 347 15.19 8.18 -23.88
C THR A 347 15.19 7.35 -25.18
N ASN A 348 15.62 6.08 -25.13
CA ASN A 348 15.59 5.15 -26.28
C ASN A 348 16.22 5.72 -27.58
N ASP A 349 17.41 6.33 -27.45
CA ASP A 349 18.16 6.98 -28.55
C ASP A 349 17.40 8.09 -29.28
N LEU A 350 16.35 8.63 -28.66
CA LEU A 350 15.68 9.82 -29.13
C LEU A 350 16.58 11.04 -28.90
N LYS A 351 16.71 11.86 -29.94
CA LYS A 351 17.58 13.05 -29.93
C LYS A 351 16.80 14.25 -30.40
N PHE A 352 17.16 15.43 -29.87
CA PHE A 352 16.48 16.69 -30.20
C PHE A 352 16.42 16.97 -31.71
N ASP A 353 17.46 16.63 -32.47
CA ASP A 353 17.51 16.84 -33.92
C ASP A 353 16.55 15.95 -34.72
N ARG A 354 15.96 14.93 -34.09
CA ARG A 354 14.92 14.06 -34.66
C ARG A 354 13.51 14.59 -34.39
N LEU A 355 13.37 15.69 -33.66
CA LEU A 355 12.09 16.26 -33.28
C LEU A 355 11.63 17.38 -34.23
N SER A 356 10.32 17.48 -34.39
CA SER A 356 9.60 18.58 -35.04
C SER A 356 8.68 19.21 -34.00
N ILE A 357 8.98 20.44 -33.60
CA ILE A 357 8.31 21.15 -32.52
C ILE A 357 7.44 22.24 -33.14
N ILE A 358 6.13 22.12 -32.99
CA ILE A 358 5.15 22.95 -33.70
C ILE A 358 4.14 23.53 -32.71
N PRO A 359 3.98 24.85 -32.63
CA PRO A 359 2.90 25.45 -31.85
C PRO A 359 1.56 25.26 -32.57
N GLU A 360 0.55 24.75 -31.86
CA GLU A 360 -0.80 24.48 -32.37
C GLU A 360 -1.84 24.62 -31.26
N ASN A 361 -2.95 25.35 -31.50
CA ASN A 361 -4.11 25.47 -30.59
C ASN A 361 -3.78 25.75 -29.11
N ASN A 362 -2.92 26.73 -28.82
CA ASN A 362 -2.47 27.07 -27.46
C ASN A 362 -1.66 25.95 -26.76
N ALA A 363 -1.09 25.04 -27.53
CA ALA A 363 -0.13 24.04 -27.07
C ALA A 363 1.12 24.05 -27.96
N THR A 364 2.19 23.41 -27.48
CA THR A 364 3.35 23.05 -28.31
C THR A 364 3.37 21.54 -28.51
N LEU A 365 3.24 21.09 -29.76
CA LEU A 365 3.32 19.68 -30.11
C LEU A 365 4.77 19.28 -30.39
N ILE A 366 5.20 18.19 -29.76
CA ILE A 366 6.49 17.56 -29.97
C ILE A 366 6.26 16.32 -30.81
N LYS A 367 6.78 16.31 -32.04
CA LYS A 367 6.58 15.23 -33.00
C LYS A 367 7.91 14.63 -33.42
N ILE A 368 7.90 13.39 -33.89
CA ILE A 368 9.04 12.82 -34.62
C ILE A 368 9.06 13.40 -36.04
N ALA A 369 10.18 14.03 -36.43
CA ALA A 369 10.28 14.80 -37.68
C ALA A 369 9.98 13.97 -38.96
N ASN A 370 10.36 12.70 -38.98
CA ASN A 370 10.22 11.85 -40.18
C ASN A 370 8.88 11.12 -40.27
N THR A 371 8.24 10.83 -39.14
CA THR A 371 6.98 10.05 -39.11
C THR A 371 5.76 10.94 -38.85
N GLY A 372 5.95 12.09 -38.21
CA GLY A 372 4.87 12.96 -37.75
C GLY A 372 4.14 12.44 -36.51
N GLN A 373 4.58 11.32 -35.93
CA GLN A 373 4.06 10.79 -34.66
C GLN A 373 4.21 11.83 -33.56
N ILE A 374 3.15 12.06 -32.79
CA ILE A 374 3.17 12.93 -31.61
C ILE A 374 3.77 12.12 -30.46
N LEU A 375 4.70 12.75 -29.74
CA LEU A 375 5.24 12.21 -28.49
C LEU A 375 4.56 12.89 -27.29
N ALA A 376 4.42 14.21 -27.35
CA ALA A 376 3.76 14.95 -26.28
C ALA A 376 3.17 16.27 -26.78
N ALA A 377 2.18 16.76 -26.05
CA ALA A 377 1.63 18.10 -26.17
C ALA A 377 1.86 18.88 -24.87
N LEU A 378 2.53 20.03 -24.96
CA LEU A 378 2.68 20.95 -23.82
C LEU A 378 1.52 21.96 -23.83
N SER A 379 0.60 21.86 -22.89
CA SER A 379 -0.55 22.76 -22.79
C SER A 379 -0.12 24.15 -22.32
N GLY A 380 -0.65 25.21 -22.93
CA GLY A 380 -0.36 26.60 -22.54
C GLY A 380 1.05 27.10 -22.82
N VAL A 381 1.97 26.22 -23.24
CA VAL A 381 3.36 26.58 -23.51
C VAL A 381 3.55 27.01 -24.95
N SER A 382 4.11 28.20 -25.12
CA SER A 382 4.51 28.73 -26.43
C SER A 382 6.02 28.60 -26.63
N ALA A 383 6.44 27.82 -27.63
CA ALA A 383 7.82 27.75 -28.14
C ALA A 383 8.90 27.34 -27.12
N ILE A 384 9.34 26.08 -27.24
CA ILE A 384 10.48 25.48 -26.52
C ILE A 384 11.70 25.32 -27.45
N GLY A 385 12.88 25.12 -26.88
CA GLY A 385 14.12 24.92 -27.64
C GLY A 385 15.08 23.93 -26.96
N PRO A 386 16.28 23.69 -27.51
CA PRO A 386 17.20 22.65 -27.03
C PRO A 386 17.52 22.73 -25.53
N GLN A 387 17.52 23.93 -24.95
CA GLN A 387 17.77 24.15 -23.52
C GLN A 387 16.69 23.57 -22.59
N ASN A 388 15.50 23.23 -23.12
CA ASN A 388 14.40 22.62 -22.39
C ASN A 388 14.44 21.09 -22.45
N PHE A 389 15.48 20.52 -23.06
CA PHE A 389 15.64 19.09 -23.21
C PHE A 389 16.91 18.64 -22.49
N SER A 390 16.80 17.48 -21.84
CA SER A 390 17.92 16.70 -21.36
C SER A 390 17.97 15.39 -22.14
N MET A 391 19.16 14.77 -22.20
CA MET A 391 19.33 13.44 -22.78
C MET A 391 20.00 12.54 -21.76
N ILE A 392 19.53 11.30 -21.68
CA ILE A 392 20.25 10.23 -21.00
C ILE A 392 20.69 9.23 -22.07
N GLU A 393 22.00 9.16 -22.34
CA GLU A 393 22.54 8.20 -23.31
C GLU A 393 22.60 6.80 -22.71
N GLY A 394 21.99 5.81 -23.39
CA GLY A 394 22.21 4.38 -23.08
C GLY A 394 21.15 3.67 -22.23
N ILE A 395 20.01 4.29 -21.93
CA ILE A 395 18.89 3.63 -21.24
C ILE A 395 17.90 3.10 -22.27
N THR A 396 17.74 1.77 -22.30
CA THR A 396 16.67 1.07 -23.03
C THR A 396 15.51 0.84 -22.07
N GLY A 397 14.27 1.08 -22.51
CA GLY A 397 13.01 1.05 -21.73
C GLY A 397 12.62 -0.23 -20.96
N SER A 398 13.56 -1.12 -20.65
CA SER A 398 13.40 -2.22 -19.70
C SER A 398 14.32 -2.10 -18.48
N GLN A 399 14.96 -0.94 -18.26
CA GLN A 399 15.79 -0.64 -17.08
C GLN A 399 15.19 0.48 -16.20
N ALA A 400 13.95 0.87 -16.46
CA ALA A 400 13.24 1.91 -15.70
C ALA A 400 12.86 1.49 -14.27
N GLY A 401 13.08 0.23 -13.87
CA GLY A 401 12.94 -0.20 -12.46
C GLY A 401 14.16 0.08 -11.58
N ALA A 402 15.12 0.89 -12.03
CA ALA A 402 16.35 1.18 -11.29
C ALA A 402 16.78 2.64 -11.46
N TRP A 403 15.87 3.57 -11.17
CA TRP A 403 16.25 4.96 -10.96
C TRP A 403 16.66 5.09 -9.50
N GLU A 404 17.97 5.11 -9.23
CA GLU A 404 18.43 5.78 -8.02
C GLU A 404 18.41 7.29 -8.31
N PRO A 405 17.82 8.12 -7.42
CA PRO A 405 17.90 9.55 -7.56
C PRO A 405 19.38 9.95 -7.62
N ILE A 406 19.75 10.80 -8.60
CA ILE A 406 21.06 11.43 -8.61
C ILE A 406 21.06 12.42 -7.44
N SER A 407 21.32 11.92 -6.24
CA SER A 407 21.70 12.75 -5.11
C SER A 407 22.96 13.50 -5.55
N ARG A 408 22.87 14.82 -5.72
CA ARG A 408 24.07 15.66 -5.86
C ARG A 408 24.76 15.78 -4.50
N GLY A 409 25.25 14.65 -3.99
CA GLY A 409 26.29 14.58 -2.99
C GLY A 409 27.64 14.87 -3.64
N SER A 410 28.35 15.85 -3.10
CA SER A 410 29.67 16.29 -3.55
C SER A 410 30.69 15.16 -3.73
N ALA A 411 31.05 14.81 -4.97
CA ALA A 411 32.30 14.10 -5.25
C ALA A 411 32.88 14.49 -6.62
N SER A 412 34.14 14.93 -6.60
CA SER A 412 34.98 15.19 -7.77
C SER A 412 35.34 13.89 -8.51
N PRO A 413 35.71 13.96 -9.81
CA PRO A 413 35.63 12.82 -10.72
C PRO A 413 36.80 11.84 -10.57
N GLY A 414 36.50 10.55 -10.48
CA GLY A 414 37.51 9.49 -10.56
C GLY A 414 36.94 8.07 -10.45
N ASN A 415 36.87 7.40 -11.60
CA ASN A 415 36.85 5.94 -11.81
C ASN A 415 35.59 5.14 -11.44
N ILE A 416 34.77 4.89 -12.47
CA ILE A 416 33.87 3.74 -12.57
C ILE A 416 34.72 2.53 -12.98
N GLU A 417 34.91 1.55 -12.09
CA GLU A 417 35.20 0.17 -12.51
C GLU A 417 33.98 -0.71 -12.24
N ARG A 418 33.61 -1.45 -13.28
CA ARG A 418 32.52 -2.43 -13.33
C ARG A 418 32.91 -3.69 -12.56
N SER A 419 32.00 -4.23 -11.76
CA SER A 419 31.88 -5.67 -11.58
C SER A 419 30.41 -6.06 -11.54
N ALA A 420 29.93 -6.57 -12.67
CA ALA A 420 28.68 -7.29 -12.77
C ALA A 420 28.90 -8.74 -12.31
N GLU A 421 28.13 -9.20 -11.35
CA GLU A 421 27.73 -10.61 -11.25
C GLU A 421 26.20 -10.69 -11.31
N PRO A 422 25.62 -11.67 -12.03
CA PRO A 422 24.18 -11.77 -12.26
C PRO A 422 23.45 -12.37 -11.03
N PRO A 423 22.16 -12.06 -10.83
CA PRO A 423 21.38 -12.70 -9.76
C PRO A 423 21.15 -14.19 -10.08
N ASP A 424 21.50 -15.03 -9.11
CA ASP A 424 21.31 -16.48 -9.08
C ASP A 424 19.81 -16.80 -8.98
N GLN A 425 19.29 -17.55 -9.95
CA GLN A 425 17.98 -18.19 -9.86
C GLN A 425 17.99 -19.21 -8.73
N ARG A 426 17.44 -18.88 -7.55
CA ARG A 426 17.06 -19.87 -6.52
C ARG A 426 16.20 -19.24 -5.41
N TYR A 427 14.93 -19.01 -5.68
CA TYR A 427 13.88 -19.09 -4.66
C TYR A 427 12.90 -20.17 -5.10
N GLN A 428 13.16 -21.41 -4.67
CA GLN A 428 12.10 -22.40 -4.53
C GLN A 428 11.61 -22.30 -3.10
N ALA A 429 10.34 -21.91 -2.94
CA ALA A 429 9.63 -22.01 -1.68
C ALA A 429 9.70 -23.46 -1.14
N PRO A 430 9.97 -23.68 0.15
CA PRO A 430 9.82 -25.00 0.74
C PRO A 430 8.33 -25.30 0.89
N ALA A 431 7.86 -26.30 0.16
CA ALA A 431 6.58 -26.95 0.44
C ALA A 431 6.65 -27.63 1.82
N TRP A 432 5.81 -27.19 2.76
CA TRP A 432 5.38 -27.97 3.92
C TRP A 432 3.91 -27.73 4.17
#